data_AF-A0A9E2N9P7-F1
#
_entry.id   AF-A0A9E2N9P7-F1
#
_cell.length_a   1.000
_cell.length_b   1.000
_cell.length_c   1.000
_cell.angle_alpha   90.00
_cell.angle_beta   90.00
_cell.angle_gamma   90.00
#
_symmetry.space_group_name_H-M   'P 1'
#
loop_
_entity.id
_entity.type
_entity.pdbx_description
1 polymer ?
#
loop_
_entity_poly.entity_id
_entity_poly.type
_entity_poly.pdbx_seq_one_letter_code
_entity_poly.pdbx_strand_id
1 'polypeptide(L)'
;MAGWLAAGSGSAGELSGRVTWVYDGDTIKVDGGDRTWRVRVFGVDTPESGQPYSKAASRFTIDLVKNRIVTIRVVETDKYGRIVGQVILPDGRNLGRELLRAGLAWHFRWFSDDPDLARLEKEARAARRGLWADPGPVPPWEYKRSHPRRSRRPVSGGRPKRPESRGAPKGLAQGGASDRRTTPPPWRCPGDCPG
;
A
#
# COMPACT_ATOMS: atom_id res chain seq x y z
N MET A 1 28.48 26.29 -39.76
CA MET A 1 29.15 25.58 -38.64
C MET A 1 28.06 25.01 -37.74
N ALA A 2 27.68 23.76 -37.93
CA ALA A 2 26.63 23.11 -37.15
C ALA A 2 27.16 22.79 -35.74
N GLY A 3 26.61 23.45 -34.73
CA GLY A 3 26.90 23.18 -33.32
C GLY A 3 26.12 21.95 -32.86
N TRP A 4 26.85 20.94 -32.39
CA TRP A 4 26.30 19.74 -31.80
C TRP A 4 25.68 20.09 -30.44
N LEU A 5 24.39 19.79 -30.25
CA LEU A 5 23.78 19.79 -28.92
C LEU A 5 24.29 18.57 -28.16
N ALA A 6 24.98 18.82 -27.05
CA ALA A 6 25.37 17.79 -26.10
C ALA A 6 24.12 17.09 -25.54
N ALA A 7 24.05 15.77 -25.69
CA ALA A 7 23.08 14.94 -25.00
C ALA A 7 23.39 14.96 -23.50
N GLY A 8 22.58 15.65 -22.72
CA GLY A 8 22.61 15.56 -21.26
C GLY A 8 22.25 14.14 -20.84
N SER A 9 23.21 13.41 -20.28
CA SER A 9 22.96 12.13 -19.63
C SER A 9 22.08 12.40 -18.40
N GLY A 10 20.79 12.09 -18.48
CA GLY A 10 19.85 12.28 -17.38
C GLY A 10 20.28 11.44 -16.17
N SER A 11 20.79 12.09 -15.13
CA SER A 11 20.93 11.46 -13.83
C SER A 11 19.53 11.15 -13.30
N ALA A 12 19.14 9.88 -13.32
CA ALA A 12 18.00 9.39 -12.57
C ALA A 12 18.15 9.87 -11.11
N GLY A 13 17.18 10.62 -10.60
CA GLY A 13 17.25 11.14 -9.23
C GLY A 13 17.27 9.98 -8.23
N GLU A 14 18.14 10.04 -7.23
CA GLU A 14 18.07 9.15 -6.07
C GLU A 14 17.41 9.87 -4.90
N LEU A 15 16.48 9.19 -4.25
CA LEU A 15 15.84 9.65 -3.02
C LEU A 15 16.14 8.64 -1.92
N SER A 16 16.24 9.09 -0.67
CA SER A 16 16.39 8.20 0.48
C SER A 16 15.39 8.58 1.56
N GLY A 17 14.88 7.58 2.27
CA GLY A 17 13.93 7.83 3.35
C GLY A 17 13.45 6.57 4.05
N ARG A 18 12.72 6.76 5.14
CA ARG A 18 12.17 5.67 5.96
C ARG A 18 10.85 5.17 5.39
N VAL A 19 10.71 3.87 5.20
CA VAL A 19 9.41 3.29 4.83
C VAL A 19 8.47 3.32 6.03
N THR A 20 7.46 4.18 5.96
CA THR A 20 6.46 4.38 7.03
C THR A 20 5.21 3.55 6.81
N TRP A 21 4.89 3.15 5.58
CA TRP A 21 3.71 2.35 5.27
C TRP A 21 3.89 1.48 4.02
N VAL A 22 3.17 0.37 3.95
CA VAL A 22 3.09 -0.52 2.79
C VAL A 22 1.61 -0.64 2.43
N TYR A 23 1.24 -0.21 1.22
CA TYR A 23 -0.16 -0.24 0.76
C TYR A 23 -0.53 -1.62 0.21
N ASP A 24 0.37 -2.18 -0.60
CA ASP A 24 0.27 -3.48 -1.25
C ASP A 24 1.70 -3.99 -1.53
N GLY A 25 1.84 -5.08 -2.29
CA GLY A 25 3.15 -5.69 -2.55
C GLY A 25 4.13 -4.76 -3.26
N ASP A 26 3.68 -3.88 -4.16
CA ASP A 26 4.53 -3.01 -4.98
C ASP A 26 4.43 -1.52 -4.67
N THR A 27 3.58 -1.10 -3.74
CA THR A 27 3.37 0.32 -3.42
C THR A 27 3.66 0.61 -1.94
N ILE A 28 4.62 1.50 -1.69
CA ILE A 28 5.08 1.89 -0.35
C ILE A 28 4.95 3.40 -0.11
N LYS A 29 4.96 3.81 1.16
CA LYS A 29 5.06 5.20 1.61
C LYS A 29 6.43 5.41 2.24
N VAL A 30 7.18 6.38 1.73
CA VAL A 30 8.54 6.70 2.18
C VAL A 30 8.57 8.12 2.69
N ASP A 31 9.06 8.29 3.92
CA ASP A 31 9.26 9.57 4.57
C ASP A 31 10.71 10.02 4.40
N GLY A 32 10.92 11.12 3.66
CA GLY A 32 12.22 11.76 3.45
C GLY A 32 12.58 12.81 4.48
N GLY A 33 11.69 13.09 5.44
CA GLY A 33 11.84 14.17 6.43
C GLY A 33 11.15 15.45 6.00
N ASP A 34 11.52 16.03 4.85
CA ASP A 34 10.89 17.24 4.30
C ASP A 34 9.58 16.95 3.56
N ARG A 35 9.52 15.79 2.90
CA ARG A 35 8.37 15.33 2.13
C ARG A 35 8.16 13.84 2.32
N THR A 36 6.90 13.44 2.23
CA THR A 36 6.53 12.03 2.08
C THR A 36 6.19 11.71 0.63
N TRP A 37 6.71 10.58 0.15
CA TRP A 37 6.46 10.07 -1.19
C TRP A 37 5.65 8.79 -1.15
N ARG A 38 4.77 8.62 -2.13
CA ARG A 38 4.19 7.33 -2.46
C ARG A 38 4.97 6.76 -3.64
N VAL A 39 5.56 5.59 -3.44
CA VAL A 39 6.48 4.97 -4.39
C VAL A 39 5.87 3.67 -4.90
N ARG A 40 5.77 3.53 -6.22
CA ARG A 40 5.46 2.27 -6.90
C ARG A 40 6.77 1.65 -7.38
N VAL A 41 6.97 0.38 -7.05
CA VAL A 41 8.16 -0.37 -7.47
C VAL A 41 8.13 -0.53 -8.99
N PHE A 42 9.22 -0.12 -9.63
CA PHE A 42 9.38 -0.19 -11.07
C PHE A 42 9.48 -1.65 -11.57
N GLY A 43 8.90 -1.91 -12.74
CA GLY A 43 9.06 -3.16 -13.48
C GLY A 43 8.27 -4.36 -12.94
N VAL A 44 7.51 -4.23 -11.86
CA VAL A 44 6.71 -5.33 -11.29
C VAL A 44 5.26 -4.92 -11.05
N ASP A 45 4.35 -5.89 -11.09
CA ASP A 45 2.95 -5.72 -10.66
C ASP A 45 2.61 -6.88 -9.71
N THR A 46 2.06 -6.56 -8.54
CA THR A 46 1.68 -7.54 -7.50
C THR A 46 0.18 -7.83 -7.54
N PRO A 47 -0.30 -8.96 -6.97
CA PRO A 47 -1.73 -9.26 -6.95
C PRO A 47 -2.53 -8.15 -6.26
N GLU A 48 -3.65 -7.74 -6.86
CA GLU A 48 -4.52 -6.68 -6.36
C GLU A 48 -5.19 -7.06 -5.03
N SER A 49 -5.62 -6.06 -4.26
CA SER A 49 -6.39 -6.33 -3.04
C SER A 49 -7.62 -7.20 -3.31
N GLY A 50 -7.74 -8.31 -2.58
CA GLY A 50 -8.79 -9.32 -2.75
C GLY A 50 -8.43 -10.45 -3.71
N GLN A 51 -7.36 -10.29 -4.51
CA GLN A 51 -6.81 -11.36 -5.33
C GLN A 51 -6.00 -12.36 -4.47
N PRO A 52 -5.94 -13.66 -4.84
CA PRO A 52 -5.01 -14.61 -4.24
C PRO A 52 -3.58 -14.05 -4.17
N TYR A 53 -2.85 -14.40 -3.12
CA TYR A 53 -1.48 -13.94 -2.83
C TYR A 53 -1.28 -12.44 -2.58
N SER A 54 -2.30 -11.59 -2.69
CA SER A 54 -2.18 -10.15 -2.39
C SER A 54 -1.67 -9.87 -0.98
N LYS A 55 -2.24 -10.55 0.03
CA LYS A 55 -1.79 -10.45 1.43
C LYS A 55 -0.36 -10.98 1.62
N ALA A 56 0.02 -12.03 0.91
CA ALA A 56 1.35 -12.62 0.97
C ALA A 56 2.40 -11.65 0.40
N ALA A 57 2.11 -11.04 -0.76
CA ALA A 57 2.95 -10.00 -1.35
C ALA A 57 3.12 -8.80 -0.42
N SER A 58 2.02 -8.28 0.13
CA SER A 58 2.07 -7.18 1.11
C SER A 58 2.90 -7.54 2.34
N ARG A 59 2.71 -8.75 2.89
CA ARG A 59 3.45 -9.19 4.08
C ARG A 59 4.94 -9.31 3.80
N PHE A 60 5.30 -9.90 2.66
CA PHE A 60 6.68 -10.02 2.21
C PHE A 60 7.36 -8.66 2.10
N THR A 61 6.68 -7.67 1.48
CA THR A 61 7.19 -6.30 1.40
C THR A 61 7.32 -5.65 2.77
N ILE A 62 6.33 -5.83 3.66
CA ILE A 62 6.41 -5.34 5.05
C ILE A 62 7.66 -5.87 5.75
N ASP A 63 7.89 -7.19 5.72
CA ASP A 63 9.00 -7.83 6.43
C ASP A 63 10.37 -7.35 5.91
N LEU A 64 10.45 -7.06 4.60
CA LEU A 64 11.67 -6.57 3.95
C LEU A 64 11.96 -5.09 4.20
N VAL A 65 10.96 -4.21 4.13
CA VAL A 65 11.22 -2.77 4.04
C VAL A 65 10.64 -1.92 5.17
N LYS A 66 9.64 -2.41 5.93
CA LYS A 66 8.96 -1.60 6.94
C LYS A 66 9.95 -1.06 7.99
N ASN A 67 9.84 0.23 8.29
CA ASN A 67 10.68 0.97 9.23
C ASN A 67 12.18 1.02 8.86
N ARG A 68 12.57 0.55 7.66
CA ARG A 68 13.95 0.65 7.16
C ARG A 68 14.14 1.91 6.32
N ILE A 69 15.38 2.38 6.24
CA ILE A 69 15.78 3.41 5.28
C ILE A 69 16.02 2.71 3.94
N VAL A 70 15.43 3.21 2.86
CA VAL A 70 15.60 2.66 1.51
C VAL A 70 16.06 3.75 0.56
N THR A 71 16.83 3.38 -0.46
CA THR A 71 17.17 4.27 -1.57
C THR A 71 16.24 3.99 -2.74
N ILE A 72 15.63 5.03 -3.29
CA ILE A 72 14.73 4.97 -4.44
C ILE A 72 15.48 5.56 -5.63
N ARG A 73 15.77 4.74 -6.64
CA ARG A 73 16.25 5.21 -7.94
C ARG A 73 15.03 5.57 -8.78
N VAL A 74 14.77 6.85 -8.94
CA VAL A 74 13.59 7.38 -9.60
C VAL A 74 13.70 7.14 -11.11
N VAL A 75 12.68 6.52 -11.67
CA VAL A 75 12.54 6.34 -13.13
C VAL A 75 11.64 7.43 -13.68
N GLU A 76 10.46 7.62 -13.09
CA GLU A 76 9.50 8.63 -13.51
C GLU A 76 8.57 9.02 -12.36
N THR A 77 7.71 10.01 -12.59
CA THR A 77 6.56 10.30 -11.74
C THR A 77 5.29 10.10 -12.56
N ASP A 78 4.37 9.25 -12.08
CA ASP A 78 3.15 8.94 -12.83
C ASP A 78 2.13 10.09 -12.78
N LYS A 79 1.09 9.99 -13.62
CA LYS A 79 -0.01 10.97 -13.69
C LYS A 79 -0.81 11.16 -12.38
N TYR A 80 -0.63 10.26 -11.42
CA TYR A 80 -1.28 10.32 -10.11
C TYR A 80 -0.34 10.92 -9.04
N GLY A 81 0.85 11.39 -9.42
CA GLY A 81 1.85 11.97 -8.53
C GLY A 81 2.63 10.94 -7.71
N ARG A 82 2.59 9.65 -8.08
CA ARG A 82 3.44 8.63 -7.45
C ARG A 82 4.80 8.61 -8.12
N ILE A 83 5.84 8.44 -7.32
CA ILE A 83 7.17 8.13 -7.84
C ILE A 83 7.16 6.68 -8.30
N VAL A 84 7.62 6.43 -9.52
CA VAL A 84 7.90 5.09 -10.02
C VAL A 84 9.41 4.91 -10.00
N GLY A 85 9.90 3.89 -9.29
CA GLY A 85 11.34 3.74 -9.09
C GLY A 85 11.75 2.38 -8.56
N GLN A 86 13.04 2.11 -8.65
CA GLN A 86 13.64 0.92 -8.06
C GLN A 86 13.90 1.18 -6.57
N VAL A 87 13.38 0.30 -5.70
CA VAL A 87 13.57 0.40 -4.26
C VAL A 87 14.72 -0.50 -3.83
N ILE A 88 15.80 0.11 -3.38
CA ILE A 88 17.04 -0.54 -2.95
C ILE A 88 17.07 -0.57 -1.41
N LEU A 89 17.27 -1.77 -0.87
CA LEU A 89 17.39 -2.03 0.56
C LEU A 89 18.80 -1.65 1.07
N PRO A 90 18.99 -1.48 2.39
CA PRO A 90 20.30 -1.20 2.98
C PRO A 90 21.39 -2.22 2.65
N ASP A 91 21.01 -3.47 2.40
CA ASP A 91 21.91 -4.56 2.03
C ASP A 91 22.19 -4.65 0.51
N GLY A 92 21.72 -3.66 -0.26
CA GLY A 92 21.91 -3.57 -1.70
C GLY A 92 20.91 -4.38 -2.53
N ARG A 93 20.00 -5.15 -1.90
CA ARG A 93 18.96 -5.88 -2.64
C ARG A 93 17.91 -4.94 -3.23
N ASN A 94 17.28 -5.35 -4.32
CA ASN A 94 16.20 -4.61 -4.97
C ASN A 94 14.85 -5.28 -4.67
N LEU A 95 13.90 -4.53 -4.09
CA LEU A 95 12.60 -5.05 -3.67
C LEU A 95 11.82 -5.73 -4.81
N GLY A 96 11.81 -5.15 -6.01
CA GLY A 96 11.12 -5.73 -7.17
C GLY A 96 11.71 -7.08 -7.57
N ARG A 97 13.05 -7.20 -7.54
CA ARG A 97 13.75 -8.47 -7.79
C ARG A 97 13.43 -9.51 -6.71
N GLU A 98 13.37 -9.11 -5.45
CA GLU A 98 12.99 -10.00 -4.35
C GLU A 98 11.54 -10.51 -4.48
N LEU A 99 10.61 -9.64 -4.87
CA LEU A 99 9.21 -10.02 -5.13
C LEU A 99 9.08 -11.06 -6.24
N LEU A 100 9.82 -10.88 -7.35
CA LEU A 100 9.85 -11.86 -8.43
C LEU A 100 10.48 -13.19 -7.98
N ARG A 101 11.60 -13.15 -7.26
CA ARG A 101 12.28 -14.35 -6.72
C ARG A 101 11.38 -15.19 -5.83
N ALA A 102 10.54 -14.52 -5.01
CA ALA A 102 9.57 -15.15 -4.13
C ALA A 102 8.31 -15.65 -4.88
N GLY A 103 8.14 -15.31 -6.16
CA GLY A 103 6.93 -15.62 -6.91
C GLY A 103 5.71 -14.87 -6.40
N LEU A 104 5.88 -13.60 -6.02
CA LEU A 104 4.81 -12.75 -5.47
C LEU A 104 4.47 -11.55 -6.37
N ALA A 105 5.07 -11.48 -7.55
CA ALA A 105 4.81 -10.46 -8.55
C ALA A 105 4.96 -11.03 -9.97
N TRP A 106 4.43 -10.30 -10.94
CA TRP A 106 4.65 -10.50 -12.37
C TRP A 106 5.65 -9.47 -12.91
N HIS A 107 6.47 -9.83 -13.89
CA HIS A 107 7.26 -8.85 -14.62
C HIS A 107 6.34 -8.01 -15.50
N PHE A 108 6.35 -6.70 -15.30
CA PHE A 108 5.45 -5.80 -16.01
C PHE A 108 6.08 -5.29 -17.31
N ARG A 109 6.02 -6.13 -18.34
CA ARG A 109 6.69 -5.95 -19.64
C ARG A 109 6.34 -4.66 -20.38
N TRP A 110 5.19 -4.04 -20.09
CA TRP A 110 4.84 -2.75 -20.71
C TRP A 110 5.69 -1.57 -20.20
N PHE A 111 6.35 -1.74 -19.05
CA PHE A 111 7.12 -0.68 -18.40
C PHE A 111 8.60 -1.02 -18.23
N SER A 112 8.99 -2.28 -18.40
CA SER A 112 10.38 -2.72 -18.31
C SER A 112 10.65 -3.85 -19.30
N ASP A 113 11.74 -3.69 -20.06
CA ASP A 113 12.32 -4.75 -20.89
C ASP A 113 13.57 -5.38 -20.22
N ASP A 114 13.73 -5.21 -18.91
CA ASP A 114 14.88 -5.74 -18.16
C ASP A 114 14.93 -7.29 -18.25
N PRO A 115 15.95 -7.87 -18.90
CA PRO A 115 16.07 -9.31 -19.05
C PRO A 115 16.26 -10.03 -17.69
N ASP A 116 16.80 -9.35 -16.68
CA ASP A 116 16.92 -9.94 -15.34
C ASP A 116 15.56 -10.17 -14.71
N LEU A 117 14.62 -9.23 -14.82
CA LEU A 117 13.27 -9.40 -14.27
C LEU A 117 12.55 -10.57 -14.94
N ALA A 118 12.65 -10.67 -16.26
CA ALA A 118 12.09 -11.80 -17.01
C ALA A 118 12.70 -13.14 -16.57
N ARG A 119 14.03 -13.19 -16.36
CA ARG A 119 14.71 -14.39 -15.88
C ARG A 119 14.25 -14.77 -14.47
N LEU A 120 14.16 -13.83 -13.54
CA LEU A 120 13.72 -14.09 -12.17
C LEU A 120 12.28 -14.61 -12.11
N GLU A 121 11.39 -14.07 -12.92
CA GLU A 121 10.02 -14.58 -13.03
C GLU A 121 10.02 -16.02 -13.56
N LYS A 122 10.80 -16.31 -14.61
CA LYS A 122 10.92 -17.66 -15.19
C LYS A 122 11.43 -18.67 -14.16
N GLU A 123 12.43 -18.29 -13.37
CA GLU A 123 12.97 -19.14 -12.29
C GLU A 123 11.92 -19.41 -11.21
N ALA A 124 11.17 -18.39 -10.78
CA ALA A 124 10.11 -18.56 -9.78
C ALA A 124 8.95 -19.43 -10.29
N ARG A 125 8.60 -19.30 -11.58
CA ARG A 125 7.62 -20.16 -12.27
C ARG A 125 8.08 -21.62 -12.29
N ALA A 126 9.30 -21.87 -12.73
CA ALA A 126 9.86 -23.22 -12.81
C ALA A 126 9.93 -23.90 -11.43
N ALA A 127 10.25 -23.12 -10.39
CA ALA A 127 10.30 -23.58 -9.00
C ALA A 127 8.93 -23.60 -8.30
N ARG A 128 7.83 -23.26 -8.98
CA ARG A 128 6.47 -23.21 -8.42
C ARG A 128 6.36 -22.41 -7.11
N ARG A 129 7.07 -21.29 -7.02
CA ARG A 129 7.08 -20.43 -5.81
C ARG A 129 5.89 -19.49 -5.78
N GLY A 130 5.36 -19.24 -4.58
CA GLY A 130 4.30 -18.25 -4.35
C GLY A 130 3.10 -18.49 -5.25
N LEU A 131 2.70 -17.47 -6.00
CA LEU A 131 1.56 -17.53 -6.92
C LEU A 131 1.72 -18.59 -8.02
N TRP A 132 2.94 -19.01 -8.34
CA TRP A 132 3.21 -20.05 -9.34
C TRP A 132 2.99 -21.48 -8.82
N ALA A 133 2.66 -21.65 -7.53
CA ALA A 133 2.19 -22.93 -7.01
C ALA A 133 0.80 -23.28 -7.56
N ASP A 134 -0.03 -22.26 -7.79
CA ASP A 134 -1.36 -22.40 -8.37
C ASP A 134 -1.28 -22.79 -9.85
N PRO A 135 -2.22 -23.61 -10.34
CA PRO A 135 -2.23 -24.07 -11.75
C PRO A 135 -2.66 -22.98 -12.75
N GLY A 136 -3.30 -21.91 -12.29
CA GLY A 136 -3.81 -20.84 -13.16
C GLY A 136 -3.80 -19.47 -12.49
N PRO A 137 -2.62 -18.95 -12.08
CA PRO A 137 -2.54 -17.64 -11.46
C PRO A 137 -2.91 -16.55 -12.49
N VAL A 138 -3.93 -15.77 -12.15
CA VAL A 138 -4.39 -14.65 -12.99
C VAL A 138 -3.49 -13.44 -12.73
N PRO A 139 -2.96 -12.74 -13.75
CA PRO A 139 -2.19 -11.53 -13.52
C PRO A 139 -3.06 -10.34 -13.14
N PRO A 140 -2.51 -9.30 -12.49
CA PRO A 140 -3.31 -8.24 -11.89
C PRO A 140 -4.03 -7.38 -12.93
N TRP A 141 -3.45 -7.19 -14.12
CA TRP A 141 -4.09 -6.45 -15.23
C TRP A 141 -5.33 -7.16 -15.78
N GLU A 142 -5.39 -8.49 -15.75
CA GLU A 142 -6.58 -9.27 -16.12
C GLU A 142 -7.62 -9.27 -15.00
N TYR A 143 -7.16 -9.37 -13.74
CA TYR A 143 -8.04 -9.28 -12.57
C TYR A 143 -8.77 -7.93 -12.51
N LYS A 144 -8.07 -6.81 -12.78
CA LYS A 144 -8.65 -5.46 -12.85
C LYS A 144 -9.78 -5.33 -13.89
N ARG A 145 -9.65 -6.02 -15.03
CA ARG A 145 -10.66 -5.99 -16.10
C ARG A 145 -11.94 -6.72 -15.71
N SER A 146 -11.83 -7.80 -14.94
CA SER A 146 -12.96 -8.59 -14.48
C SER A 146 -13.60 -8.06 -13.19
N HIS A 147 -12.88 -7.26 -12.41
CA HIS A 147 -13.33 -6.71 -11.12
C HIS A 147 -13.18 -5.18 -11.06
N PRO A 148 -13.87 -4.42 -11.93
CA PRO A 148 -13.77 -2.97 -11.93
C PRO A 148 -14.13 -2.45 -10.54
N ARG A 149 -13.27 -1.58 -9.99
CA ARG A 149 -13.57 -0.91 -8.72
C ARG A 149 -14.92 -0.23 -8.91
N ARG A 150 -15.95 -0.66 -8.17
CA ARG A 150 -17.21 0.09 -8.11
C ARG A 150 -16.83 1.53 -7.81
N SER A 151 -17.10 2.44 -8.76
CA SER A 151 -17.00 3.86 -8.48
C SER A 151 -17.82 4.08 -7.21
N ARG A 152 -17.24 4.77 -6.21
CA ARG A 152 -18.05 5.24 -5.10
C ARG A 152 -19.13 6.10 -5.77
N ARG A 153 -20.37 5.60 -5.83
CA ARG A 153 -21.50 6.40 -6.30
C ARG A 153 -21.42 7.72 -5.52
N PRO A 154 -21.59 8.88 -6.18
CA PRO A 154 -21.75 10.11 -5.43
C PRO A 154 -22.84 9.86 -4.40
N VAL A 155 -22.60 10.23 -3.14
CA VAL A 155 -23.64 10.19 -2.11
C VAL A 155 -24.69 11.22 -2.52
N SER A 156 -25.67 10.81 -3.33
CA SER A 156 -26.87 11.58 -3.63
C SER A 156 -27.79 11.42 -2.42
N GLY A 157 -27.62 12.28 -1.42
CA GLY A 157 -28.44 12.24 -0.22
C GLY A 157 -27.98 13.27 0.80
N GLY A 158 -28.53 14.48 0.70
CA GLY A 158 -28.40 15.47 1.75
C GLY A 158 -28.88 14.91 3.08
N ARG A 159 -28.13 15.17 4.15
CA ARG A 159 -28.54 14.89 5.53
C ARG A 159 -29.87 15.61 5.78
N PRO A 160 -30.98 14.95 6.17
CA PRO A 160 -32.18 15.67 6.55
C PRO A 160 -31.84 16.60 7.72
N LYS A 161 -32.16 17.89 7.57
CA LYS A 161 -31.96 18.86 8.65
C LYS A 161 -32.83 18.44 9.83
N ARG A 162 -32.21 18.29 10.99
CA ARG A 162 -32.88 18.08 12.27
C ARG A 162 -33.91 19.21 12.46
N PRO A 163 -35.19 18.92 12.74
CA PRO A 163 -36.18 19.98 12.92
C PRO A 163 -35.77 20.86 14.10
N GLU A 164 -35.85 22.16 13.86
CA GLU A 164 -35.52 23.22 14.79
C GLU A 164 -36.56 23.24 15.92
N SER A 165 -36.08 23.07 17.15
CA SER A 165 -36.91 23.04 18.36
C SER A 165 -37.55 24.41 18.58
N ARG A 166 -38.87 24.52 18.37
CA ARG A 166 -39.66 25.66 18.85
C ARG A 166 -39.69 25.60 20.38
N GLY A 167 -39.31 26.70 21.01
CA GLY A 167 -39.22 26.82 22.46
C GLY A 167 -40.57 26.85 23.18
N ALA A 168 -40.56 26.19 24.34
CA ALA A 168 -41.24 26.46 25.62
C ALA A 168 -42.78 26.62 25.67
N PRO A 169 -43.40 26.14 26.77
CA PRO A 169 -43.56 27.07 27.91
C PRO A 169 -43.15 26.53 29.28
N LYS A 170 -42.86 27.49 30.17
CA LYS A 170 -42.61 27.35 31.62
C LYS A 170 -43.89 26.91 32.34
N GLY A 171 -43.78 26.05 33.36
CA GLY A 171 -44.83 25.90 34.36
C GLY A 171 -44.82 24.61 35.19
N LEU A 172 -44.36 24.77 36.44
CA LEU A 172 -44.93 24.23 37.69
C LEU A 172 -44.87 22.72 38.07
N ALA A 173 -44.26 22.52 39.26
CA ALA A 173 -44.60 21.59 40.36
C ALA A 173 -44.00 20.16 40.46
N GLN A 174 -43.09 20.05 41.45
CA GLN A 174 -43.08 19.17 42.65
C GLN A 174 -42.93 17.63 42.57
N GLY A 175 -42.09 17.13 43.50
CA GLY A 175 -41.93 15.73 43.95
C GLY A 175 -40.79 15.00 43.23
N GLY A 176 -39.80 14.34 43.82
CA GLY A 176 -39.63 13.75 45.15
C GLY A 176 -38.92 12.40 44.95
N ALA A 177 -38.04 11.99 45.88
CA ALA A 177 -37.44 10.65 46.05
C ALA A 177 -36.35 10.25 45.02
N SER A 178 -35.06 10.25 45.39
CA SER A 178 -34.30 9.28 46.19
C SER A 178 -33.58 8.20 45.36
N ASP A 179 -32.25 8.21 45.52
CA ASP A 179 -31.36 7.05 45.60
C ASP A 179 -31.37 6.04 44.42
N ARG A 180 -30.27 6.03 43.66
CA ARG A 180 -29.36 4.87 43.67
C ARG A 180 -28.07 5.14 42.89
N ARG A 181 -26.97 4.94 43.63
CA ARG A 181 -25.62 4.66 43.16
C ARG A 181 -25.65 3.60 42.04
N THR A 182 -25.07 3.91 40.88
CA THR A 182 -24.69 2.91 39.89
C THR A 182 -23.18 2.97 39.74
N THR A 183 -22.55 1.95 40.30
CA THR A 183 -21.12 1.60 40.21
C THR A 183 -20.69 1.39 38.75
N PRO A 184 -19.45 1.78 38.38
CA PRO A 184 -18.85 1.38 37.10
C PRO A 184 -18.38 -0.09 37.13
N PRO A 185 -18.34 -0.80 35.99
CA PRO A 185 -17.99 -2.21 35.92
C PRO A 185 -16.47 -2.46 36.10
N PRO A 186 -16.06 -3.56 36.77
CA PRO A 186 -14.66 -3.90 36.93
C PRO A 186 -14.14 -4.72 35.74
N TRP A 187 -13.36 -4.10 34.86
CA TRP A 187 -12.45 -4.86 33.99
C TRP A 187 -11.15 -5.14 34.78
N ARG A 188 -11.17 -6.23 35.54
CA ARG A 188 -9.95 -6.86 36.08
C ARG A 188 -9.27 -7.62 34.94
N CYS A 189 -8.02 -7.27 34.67
CA CYS A 189 -7.05 -8.18 34.05
C CYS A 189 -6.50 -9.09 35.16
N PRO A 190 -6.64 -10.42 35.10
CA PRO A 190 -5.77 -11.31 35.82
C PRO A 190 -4.50 -11.50 35.00
N GLY A 191 -3.42 -10.87 35.45
CA GLY A 191 -2.08 -11.30 35.08
C GLY A 191 -1.75 -12.59 35.83
N ASP A 192 -1.14 -13.54 35.11
CA ASP A 192 -0.17 -14.48 35.65
C ASP A 192 0.58 -15.10 34.46
N CYS A 193 1.86 -14.74 34.32
CA CYS A 193 2.82 -15.41 33.47
C CYS A 193 4.04 -15.71 34.35
N PRO A 194 4.32 -16.98 34.67
CA PRO A 194 5.58 -17.37 35.27
C PRO A 194 6.48 -18.13 34.26
N GLY A 195 7.80 -17.94 34.40
CA GLY A 195 8.84 -18.89 34.00
C GLY A 195 9.55 -18.61 32.70
#